data_AF-A0A7C2JMQ3-F1
#
_entry.id   AF-A0A7C2JMQ3-F1
#
_cell.length_a   1.000
_cell.length_b   1.000
_cell.length_c   1.000
_cell.angle_alpha   90.00
_cell.angle_beta   90.00
_cell.angle_gamma   90.00
#
_symmetry.space_group_name_H-M   'P 1'
#
loop_
_entity.id
_entity.type
_entity.pdbx_description
1 polymer ?
#
loop_
_entity_poly.entity_id
_entity_poly.type
_entity_poly.pdbx_seq_one_letter_code
_entity_poly.pdbx_strand_id
1 'polypeptide(L)'
;MDIWLQQLFNGISLGSILLLVAIGLAFSFGLMNVINMAHGEMIMIGAYCAYLAEQTLGAGAVDYAFLLALPLAFAVAGIIGMGLEVTLIRRLYGRPLDTLLATWGVSLVLQQAARSI
;
A
#
# COMPACT_ATOMS: atom_id res chain seq x y z
N MET A 1 12.26 -33.63 5.60
CA MET A 1 12.77 -32.51 6.41
C MET A 1 12.48 -31.16 5.74
N ASP A 2 12.37 -31.16 4.40
CA ASP A 2 12.31 -29.95 3.58
C ASP A 2 10.97 -29.21 3.67
N ILE A 3 9.85 -29.93 3.81
CA ILE A 3 8.51 -29.33 4.01
C ILE A 3 8.47 -28.47 5.28
N TRP A 4 9.02 -28.95 6.40
CA TRP A 4 9.00 -28.18 7.65
C TRP A 4 9.82 -26.90 7.54
N LEU A 5 11.00 -26.96 6.91
CA LEU A 5 11.84 -25.78 6.66
C LEU A 5 11.16 -24.80 5.70
N GLN A 6 10.52 -25.29 4.64
CA GLN A 6 9.79 -24.47 3.68
C GLN A 6 8.58 -23.79 4.31
N GLN A 7 7.80 -24.49 5.14
CA GLN A 7 6.69 -23.90 5.89
C GLN A 7 7.15 -22.83 6.86
N LEU A 8 8.29 -23.06 7.54
CA LEU A 8 8.85 -22.09 8.48
C LEU A 8 9.33 -20.83 7.76
N PHE A 9 10.00 -20.98 6.61
CA PHE A 9 10.40 -19.86 5.77
C PHE A 9 9.19 -19.07 5.23
N ASN A 10 8.17 -19.76 4.71
CA ASN A 10 6.92 -19.13 4.26
C ASN A 10 6.21 -18.38 5.40
N GLY A 11 6.15 -18.99 6.59
CA GLY A 11 5.55 -18.37 7.77
C GLY A 11 6.28 -17.09 8.19
N ILE A 12 7.61 -17.11 8.22
CA ILE A 12 8.42 -15.93 8.52
C ILE A 12 8.25 -14.87 7.43
N SER A 13 8.32 -15.24 6.15
CA SER A 13 8.15 -14.30 5.03
C SER A 13 6.80 -13.60 5.06
N LEU A 14 5.70 -14.36 5.19
CA LEU A 14 4.35 -13.82 5.26
C LEU A 14 4.16 -12.99 6.54
N GLY A 15 4.70 -13.47 7.67
CA GLY A 15 4.72 -12.74 8.93
C GLY A 15 5.44 -11.39 8.84
N SER A 16 6.58 -11.32 8.15
CA SER A 16 7.31 -10.07 7.91
C SER A 16 6.51 -9.09 7.06
N ILE A 17 5.81 -9.56 6.02
CA ILE A 17 4.94 -8.70 5.19
C ILE A 17 3.81 -8.12 6.03
N LEU A 18 3.10 -8.97 6.79
CA LEU A 18 2.02 -8.51 7.67
C LEU A 18 2.51 -7.56 8.76
N LEU A 19 3.70 -7.81 9.30
CA LEU A 19 4.34 -6.95 10.28
C LEU A 19 4.67 -5.57 9.70
N LEU A 20 5.22 -5.50 8.49
CA LEU A 20 5.47 -4.23 7.80
C LEU A 20 4.16 -3.45 7.55
N VAL A 21 3.11 -4.15 7.11
CA VAL A 21 1.77 -3.57 6.91
C VAL A 21 1.21 -3.01 8.21
N ALA A 22 1.33 -3.76 9.31
CA ALA A 22 0.85 -3.36 10.63
C ALA A 22 1.64 -2.17 11.18
N ILE A 23 2.96 -2.12 10.98
CA ILE A 23 3.80 -0.98 11.39
C ILE A 23 3.37 0.30 10.66
N GLY A 24 3.09 0.23 9.35
CA GLY A 24 2.59 1.39 8.60
C GLY A 24 1.26 1.93 9.13
N LEU A 25 0.36 1.02 9.52
CA LEU A 25 -0.91 1.38 10.16
C LEU A 25 -0.65 2.03 11.53
N ALA A 26 0.22 1.43 12.34
CA ALA A 26 0.58 1.91 13.67
C ALA A 26 1.18 3.33 13.64
N PHE A 27 2.01 3.66 12.64
CA PHE A 27 2.52 5.03 12.47
C PHE A 27 1.42 6.03 12.12
N SER A 28 0.51 5.65 11.22
CA SER A 28 -0.58 6.51 10.77
C SER A 28 -1.52 6.89 11.92
N PHE A 29 -1.94 5.90 12.72
CA PHE A 29 -2.77 6.14 13.89
C PHE A 29 -1.98 6.74 15.06
N GLY A 30 -0.77 6.26 15.31
CA GLY A 30 -0.01 6.57 16.52
C GLY A 30 0.59 7.97 16.56
N LEU A 31 1.03 8.50 15.42
CA LEU A 31 1.65 9.84 15.36
C LEU A 31 0.64 10.93 15.02
N MET A 32 -0.32 10.66 14.13
CA MET A 32 -1.24 11.67 13.62
C MET A 32 -2.62 11.65 14.28
N ASN A 33 -2.94 10.63 15.11
CA ASN A 33 -4.29 10.40 15.65
C ASN A 33 -5.40 10.39 14.57
N VAL A 34 -5.04 9.96 13.36
CA VAL A 34 -5.94 9.88 12.21
C VAL A 34 -6.24 8.44 11.88
N ILE A 35 -7.53 8.16 11.72
CA ILE A 35 -8.01 6.86 11.26
C ILE A 35 -7.93 6.79 9.75
N ASN A 36 -7.01 5.98 9.22
CA ASN A 36 -6.83 5.79 7.78
C ASN A 36 -7.42 4.45 7.33
N MET A 37 -8.64 4.47 6.80
CA MET A 37 -9.28 3.29 6.21
C MET A 37 -8.79 2.98 4.78
N ALA A 38 -8.15 3.94 4.09
CA ALA A 38 -7.59 3.74 2.76
C ALA A 38 -6.24 3.01 2.76
N HIS A 39 -5.69 2.64 3.92
CA HIS A 39 -4.38 2.00 4.05
C HIS A 39 -4.24 0.74 3.18
N GLY A 40 -5.28 -0.11 3.13
CA GLY A 40 -5.30 -1.30 2.26
C GLY A 40 -5.16 -0.96 0.78
N GLU A 41 -5.77 0.14 0.34
CA GLU A 41 -5.71 0.60 -1.06
C GLU A 41 -4.33 1.19 -1.40
N MET A 42 -3.64 1.79 -0.44
CA MET A 42 -2.26 2.24 -0.62
C MET A 42 -1.31 1.05 -0.84
N ILE A 43 -1.56 -0.08 -0.17
CA ILE A 43 -0.82 -1.33 -0.40
C ILE A 43 -1.16 -1.89 -1.79
N MET A 44 -2.44 -1.87 -2.15
CA MET A 44 -2.90 -2.29 -3.48
C MET A 44 -2.19 -1.52 -4.60
N ILE A 45 -2.06 -0.20 -4.48
CA ILE A 45 -1.33 0.63 -5.46
C ILE A 45 0.10 0.11 -5.66
N GLY A 46 0.81 -0.24 -4.58
CA GLY A 46 2.15 -0.82 -4.67
C GLY A 46 2.18 -2.16 -5.41
N ALA A 47 1.20 -3.02 -5.15
CA ALA A 47 1.07 -4.31 -5.84
C ALA A 47 0.78 -4.13 -7.34
N TYR A 48 -0.10 -3.19 -7.71
CA TYR A 48 -0.37 -2.86 -9.12
C TYR A 48 0.84 -2.25 -9.82
N CYS A 49 1.65 -1.45 -9.12
CA CYS A 49 2.91 -0.94 -9.68
C CYS A 49 3.88 -2.07 -10.04
N ALA A 50 3.99 -3.09 -9.19
CA ALA A 50 4.80 -4.27 -9.50
C ALA A 50 4.24 -5.05 -10.71
N TYR A 51 2.92 -5.26 -10.75
CA TYR A 51 2.25 -5.91 -11.87
C TYR A 51 2.46 -5.17 -13.20
N LEU A 52 2.31 -3.84 -13.21
CA LEU A 52 2.53 -3.01 -14.40
C LEU A 52 4.01 -2.99 -14.82
N ALA A 53 4.95 -2.99 -13.87
CA ALA A 53 6.37 -3.11 -14.17
C ALA A 53 6.68 -4.44 -14.88
N GLU A 54 6.12 -5.56 -14.42
CA GLU A 54 6.27 -6.85 -15.10
C GLU A 54 5.65 -6.84 -16.51
N GLN A 55 4.45 -6.27 -16.66
CA GLN A 55 3.76 -6.20 -17.95
C GLN A 55 4.54 -5.35 -18.98
N THR A 56 5.17 -4.26 -18.54
CA THR A 56 5.90 -3.34 -19.43
C THR A 56 7.25 -3.88 -19.91
N LEU A 57 7.97 -4.64 -19.09
CA LEU A 57 9.25 -5.24 -19.47
C LEU A 57 9.10 -6.52 -20.31
N GLY A 58 7.94 -7.17 -20.27
CA GLY A 58 7.68 -8.43 -20.98
C GLY A 58 8.36 -9.64 -20.34
N ALA A 59 7.96 -10.84 -20.75
CA ALA A 59 8.33 -12.12 -20.10
C ALA A 59 9.84 -12.43 -20.05
N GLY A 60 10.68 -11.69 -20.78
CA GLY A 60 12.13 -11.93 -20.85
C GLY A 60 12.97 -11.17 -19.82
N ALA A 61 12.41 -10.22 -19.07
CA ALA A 61 13.16 -9.34 -18.18
C ALA A 61 12.56 -9.22 -16.76
N VAL A 62 11.99 -10.32 -16.26
CA VAL A 62 11.37 -10.40 -14.91
C VAL A 62 12.35 -9.99 -13.80
N ASP A 63 13.63 -10.33 -13.94
CA ASP A 63 14.67 -9.97 -12.96
C ASP A 63 14.87 -8.45 -12.83
N TYR A 64 14.65 -7.69 -13.92
CA TYR A 64 14.73 -6.23 -13.91
C TYR A 64 13.41 -5.56 -13.51
N ALA A 65 12.29 -6.27 -13.62
CA ALA A 65 10.98 -5.75 -13.25
C ALA A 65 10.93 -5.39 -11.76
N PHE A 66 11.56 -6.19 -10.87
CA PHE A 66 11.65 -5.85 -9.45
C PHE A 66 12.41 -4.54 -9.20
N LEU A 67 13.55 -4.33 -9.88
CA LEU A 67 14.35 -3.11 -9.76
C LEU A 67 13.59 -1.86 -10.21
N LEU A 68 12.71 -1.98 -11.21
CA LEU A 68 11.85 -0.88 -11.65
C LEU A 68 10.62 -0.71 -10.75
N ALA A 69 10.00 -1.81 -10.34
CA ALA A 69 8.79 -1.84 -9.53
C ALA A 69 8.98 -1.16 -8.18
N LEU A 70 10.12 -1.39 -7.52
CA LEU A 70 10.39 -0.84 -6.19
C LEU A 70 10.37 0.70 -6.16
N PRO A 71 11.20 1.43 -6.93
CA PRO A 71 11.16 2.89 -6.93
C PRO A 71 9.83 3.43 -7.48
N LEU A 72 9.22 2.75 -8.45
CA LEU A 72 7.95 3.16 -9.02
C LEU A 72 6.79 3.06 -8.01
N ALA A 73 6.71 1.97 -7.26
CA ALA A 73 5.72 1.78 -6.20
C ALA A 73 5.87 2.85 -5.10
N PHE A 74 7.09 3.13 -4.65
CA PHE A 74 7.35 4.20 -3.68
C PHE A 74 6.96 5.58 -4.22
N ALA A 75 7.31 5.89 -5.47
CA ALA A 75 6.99 7.17 -6.07
C ALA A 75 5.47 7.36 -6.23
N VAL A 76 4.77 6.38 -6.79
CA VAL A 76 3.32 6.46 -7.03
C VAL A 76 2.54 6.50 -5.71
N ALA A 77 2.83 5.60 -4.77
CA ALA A 77 2.18 5.60 -3.47
C ALA A 77 2.49 6.89 -2.68
N GLY A 78 3.72 7.39 -2.77
CA GLY A 78 4.14 8.65 -2.14
C GLY A 78 3.41 9.87 -2.72
N ILE A 79 3.26 9.94 -4.05
CA ILE A 79 2.53 11.03 -4.72
C ILE A 79 1.04 10.99 -4.33
N ILE A 80 0.40 9.82 -4.36
CA ILE A 80 -1.01 9.67 -3.98
C ILE A 80 -1.18 10.02 -2.50
N GLY A 81 -0.31 9.53 -1.62
CA GLY A 81 -0.34 9.81 -0.19
C GLY A 81 -0.16 11.29 0.11
N MET A 82 0.79 11.97 -0.54
CA MET A 82 0.99 13.41 -0.43
C MET A 82 -0.22 14.19 -0.95
N GLY A 83 -0.82 13.75 -2.06
CA GLY A 83 -2.06 14.30 -2.58
C GLY A 83 -3.18 14.23 -1.55
N LEU A 84 -3.40 13.07 -0.92
CA LEU A 84 -4.39 12.87 0.12
C LEU A 84 -4.11 13.73 1.36
N GLU A 85 -2.84 13.84 1.77
CA GLU A 85 -2.43 14.66 2.90
C GLU A 85 -2.78 16.13 2.69
N VAL A 86 -2.37 16.70 1.55
CA VAL A 86 -2.54 18.12 1.24
C VAL A 86 -4.01 18.47 0.94
N THR A 87 -4.78 17.54 0.36
CA THR A 87 -6.16 17.79 -0.08
C THR A 87 -7.20 17.51 1.00
N LEU A 88 -7.07 16.39 1.73
CA LEU A 88 -8.11 15.91 2.63
C LEU A 88 -7.64 15.90 4.08
N ILE A 89 -6.59 15.13 4.40
CA ILE A 89 -6.23 14.81 5.79
C ILE A 89 -5.84 16.07 6.57
N ARG A 90 -5.01 16.93 6.00
CA ARG A 90 -4.59 18.20 6.63
C ARG A 90 -5.76 19.12 6.97
N ARG A 91 -6.86 19.06 6.21
CA ARG A 91 -8.07 19.88 6.46
C ARG A 91 -8.97 19.33 7.56
N LEU A 92 -8.82 18.05 7.90
CA LEU A 92 -9.67 17.31 8.84
C LEU A 92 -8.97 16.98 10.16
N TYR A 93 -7.73 17.46 10.35
CA TYR A 93 -7.01 17.28 11.60
C TYR A 93 -7.79 17.78 12.82
N GLY A 94 -7.73 17.01 13.91
CA GLY A 94 -8.49 17.24 15.13
C GLY A 94 -9.92 16.71 15.11
N ARG A 95 -10.38 16.13 13.99
CA ARG A 95 -11.71 15.50 13.85
C ARG A 95 -11.59 14.04 13.40
N PRO A 96 -11.39 13.09 14.34
CA PRO A 96 -11.07 11.70 14.00
C PRO A 96 -12.20 10.99 13.23
N LEU A 97 -13.46 11.26 13.56
CA LEU A 97 -14.62 10.66 12.87
C LEU A 97 -14.76 11.17 11.44
N ASP A 98 -14.58 12.47 11.21
CA ASP A 98 -14.62 13.06 9.87
C ASP A 98 -13.50 12.49 8.99
N THR A 99 -12.32 12.28 9.57
CA THR A 99 -11.18 11.72 8.85
C THR A 99 -11.38 10.22 8.53
N LEU A 100 -12.02 9.46 9.43
CA LEU A 100 -12.43 8.08 9.16
C LEU A 100 -13.36 8.01 7.95
N LEU A 101 -14.43 8.83 7.94
CA LEU A 101 -15.39 8.85 6.84
C LEU A 101 -14.76 9.30 5.52
N ALA A 102 -13.89 10.31 5.56
CA ALA A 102 -13.17 10.79 4.39
C ALA A 102 -12.24 9.71 3.81
N THR A 103 -11.43 9.05 4.65
CA THR A 103 -10.51 8.00 4.18
C THR A 103 -11.24 6.74 3.73
N TRP A 104 -12.42 6.45 4.27
CA TRP A 104 -13.30 5.40 3.75
C TRP A 104 -13.84 5.76 2.35
N GLY A 105 -14.30 7.00 2.14
CA GLY A 105 -14.71 7.48 0.81
C GLY A 105 -13.57 7.41 -0.21
N VAL A 106 -12.34 7.79 0.19
CA VAL A 106 -11.14 7.62 -0.63
C VAL A 106 -10.90 6.15 -0.97
N SER A 107 -11.04 5.25 0.01
CA SER A 107 -10.90 3.81 -0.23
C SER A 107 -11.84 3.33 -1.34
N LEU A 108 -13.12 3.72 -1.31
CA LEU A 108 -14.08 3.36 -2.36
C LEU A 108 -13.68 3.88 -3.75
N VAL A 109 -13.19 5.11 -3.83
CA VAL A 109 -12.73 5.70 -5.09
C VAL A 109 -11.51 4.95 -5.64
N LEU A 110 -10.55 4.63 -4.77
CA LEU A 110 -9.34 3.89 -5.17
C LEU A 110 -9.67 2.45 -5.60
N GLN A 111 -10.56 1.76 -4.88
CA GLN A 111 -11.04 0.44 -5.28
C GLN A 111 -11.71 0.47 -6.65
N GLN A 112 -12.56 1.48 -6.89
CA GLN A 112 -13.25 1.61 -8.16
C GLN A 112 -12.29 1.97 -9.30
N ALA A 113 -11.29 2.81 -9.04
CA ALA A 113 -10.24 3.12 -10.01
C ALA A 113 -9.43 1.86 -10.37
N ALA A 114 -9.02 1.07 -9.38
CA ALA A 114 -8.28 -0.17 -9.61
C ALA A 114 -9.11 -1.22 -10.36
N ARG A 115 -10.42 -1.32 -10.08
CA ARG A 115 -11.34 -2.21 -10.80
C ARG A 115 -11.48 -1.85 -12.29
N SER A 116 -11.20 -0.60 -12.67
CA SER A 116 -11.35 -0.12 -14.05
C SER A 116 -10.11 -0.34 -14.93
N ILE A 117 -9.01 -0.84 -14.35
CA ILE A 117 -7.74 -1.18 -15.01
C ILE A 117 -7.71 -2.68 -15.26
#